data_AF-A0A953L0B8-F1
#
_entry.id   AF-A0A953L0B8-F1
#
_cell.length_a   1.000
_cell.length_b   1.000
_cell.length_c   1.000
_cell.angle_alpha   90.00
_cell.angle_beta   90.00
_cell.angle_gamma   90.00
#
_symmetry.space_group_name_H-M   'P 1'
#
loop_
_entity.id
_entity.type
_entity.pdbx_description
1 polymer ?
#
loop_
_entity_poly.entity_id
_entity_poly.type
_entity_poly.pdbx_seq_one_letter_code
_entity_poly.pdbx_strand_id
1 'polypeptide(L)'
;MGSDRWREYGTWHELFDAVCNRAGYYDNTELASELCARTGRTTQNDFEGAKTKLRSWRSGKRVPRRKSFFVLSSILDVSSDPKLEAQWHALYKAASSKTNDRPGGAETIEAGAGPARTTTRRLRKWTAVAAASVLGAGIAIAAVTGVRQPPSPDLPAVNYNAHVRVVLGRSQLIHGDVLDCDGLVPSWEQIEHRVPTTPLGTFSDGGIARKMINDCGREMAVRAVLFMATRAGMQEVRLLDDYMKIEVVEVTTGSPTGG
;
A
#
# COMPACT_ATOMS: atom_id res chain seq x y z
N MET A 1 -8.49 25.14 19.50
CA MET A 1 -9.50 24.14 19.03
C MET A 1 -8.76 22.86 18.70
N GLY A 2 -9.08 21.73 19.33
CA GLY A 2 -8.34 20.46 19.11
C GLY A 2 -8.56 19.45 20.24
N SER A 3 -9.82 19.17 20.55
CA SER A 3 -10.26 18.14 21.49
C SER A 3 -9.90 16.74 20.98
N ASP A 4 -9.13 15.97 21.76
CA ASP A 4 -9.06 14.50 21.85
C ASP A 4 -9.25 13.60 20.61
N ARG A 5 -9.10 14.12 19.38
CA ARG A 5 -9.45 13.39 18.16
C ARG A 5 -8.74 12.05 18.01
N TRP A 6 -7.51 11.93 18.53
CA TRP A 6 -6.75 10.69 18.45
C TRP A 6 -7.37 9.51 19.21
N ARG A 7 -8.30 9.79 20.15
CA ARG A 7 -9.03 8.75 20.88
C ARG A 7 -10.05 8.01 20.03
N GLU A 8 -10.43 8.54 18.86
CA GLU A 8 -11.38 7.88 17.96
C GLU A 8 -10.79 6.62 17.31
N TYR A 9 -9.46 6.55 17.23
CA TYR A 9 -8.75 5.39 16.69
C TYR A 9 -8.64 4.28 17.74
N GLY A 10 -9.28 3.15 17.47
CA GLY A 10 -9.33 1.99 18.36
C GLY A 10 -8.12 1.07 18.22
N THR A 11 -7.36 1.17 17.12
CA THR A 11 -6.19 0.32 16.87
C THR A 11 -4.98 1.11 16.39
N TRP A 12 -3.78 0.55 16.63
CA TRP A 12 -2.52 1.24 16.28
C TRP A 12 -2.37 1.50 14.78
N HIS A 13 -2.84 0.59 13.92
CA HIS A 13 -2.66 0.72 12.48
C HIS A 13 -3.57 1.79 11.87
N GLU A 14 -4.81 1.94 12.36
CA GLU A 14 -5.71 3.03 11.97
C GLU A 14 -5.11 4.39 12.37
N LEU A 15 -4.57 4.50 13.60
CA LEU A 15 -3.88 5.71 14.03
C LEU A 15 -2.63 5.97 13.19
N PHE A 16 -1.84 4.94 12.88
CA PHE A 16 -0.67 5.06 12.01
C PHE A 16 -1.01 5.55 10.61
N ASP A 17 -2.05 4.98 10.00
CA ASP A 17 -2.52 5.42 8.69
C ASP A 17 -2.93 6.91 8.73
N ALA A 18 -3.72 7.30 9.73
CA ALA A 18 -4.17 8.68 9.90
C ALA A 18 -3.02 9.67 10.13
N VAL A 19 -2.03 9.32 10.95
CA VAL A 19 -0.86 10.17 11.21
C VAL A 19 0.01 10.31 9.96
N CYS A 20 0.23 9.21 9.23
CA CYS A 20 0.92 9.26 7.94
C CYS A 20 0.21 10.19 6.95
N ASN A 21 -1.12 10.07 6.81
CA ASN A 21 -1.90 10.92 5.91
C ASN A 21 -1.82 12.39 6.33
N ARG A 22 -1.86 12.69 7.63
CA ARG A 22 -1.67 14.07 8.14
C ARG A 22 -0.28 14.62 7.81
N ALA A 23 0.75 13.78 7.88
CA ALA A 23 2.13 14.16 7.59
C ALA A 23 2.46 14.22 6.08
N GLY A 24 1.48 13.95 5.20
CA GLY A 24 1.68 13.95 3.75
C GLY A 24 2.10 12.59 3.17
N TYR A 25 2.29 11.57 4.00
CA TYR A 25 2.68 10.22 3.58
C TYR A 25 1.44 9.37 3.24
N TYR A 26 0.80 9.69 2.12
CA TYR A 26 -0.40 8.97 1.67
C TYR A 26 -0.11 7.61 1.05
N ASP A 27 1.06 7.48 0.42
CA ASP A 27 1.58 6.21 -0.07
C ASP A 27 2.77 5.74 0.79
N ASN A 28 3.29 4.56 0.44
CA ASN A 28 4.45 4.00 1.14
C ASN A 28 5.79 4.36 0.47
N THR A 29 5.79 5.09 -0.65
CA THR A 29 6.99 5.37 -1.45
C THR A 29 7.88 6.36 -0.72
N GLU A 30 7.34 7.52 -0.36
CA GLU A 30 8.12 8.58 0.29
C GLU A 30 8.52 8.18 1.72
N LEU A 31 7.58 7.59 2.48
CA LEU A 31 7.84 7.08 3.81
C LEU A 31 8.85 5.91 3.81
N ALA A 32 8.87 5.07 2.77
CA ALA A 32 9.88 4.03 2.64
C ALA A 32 11.27 4.60 2.39
N SER A 33 11.37 5.66 1.57
CA SER A 33 12.62 6.37 1.33
C SER A 33 13.20 6.92 2.63
N GLU A 34 12.39 7.64 3.40
CA GLU A 34 12.76 8.19 4.71
C GLU A 34 13.15 7.10 5.72
N LEU A 35 12.37 6.01 5.76
CA LEU A 35 12.66 4.87 6.64
C LEU A 35 13.99 4.19 6.27
N CYS A 36 14.27 4.03 4.98
CA CYS A 36 15.53 3.48 4.50
C CYS A 36 16.72 4.39 4.85
N ALA A 37 16.59 5.69 4.58
CA ALA A 37 17.61 6.69 4.91
C ALA A 37 17.96 6.69 6.41
N ARG A 38 16.96 6.70 7.29
CA ARG A 38 17.17 6.67 8.75
C ARG A 38 17.65 5.34 9.30
N THR A 39 17.47 4.25 8.56
CA THR A 39 17.94 2.92 8.98
C THR A 39 19.26 2.49 8.34
N GLY A 40 19.87 3.37 7.54
CA GLY A 40 21.14 3.11 6.86
C GLY A 40 21.04 2.07 5.75
N ARG A 41 19.86 1.95 5.14
CA ARG A 41 19.58 1.01 4.05
C ARG A 41 19.49 1.76 2.73
N THR A 42 20.24 1.33 1.74
CA THR A 42 20.42 2.09 0.49
C THR A 42 20.14 1.28 -0.77
N THR A 43 19.84 -0.02 -0.63
CA THR A 43 19.60 -0.87 -1.80
C THR A 43 18.15 -0.78 -2.28
N GLN A 44 17.93 -1.04 -3.58
CA GLN A 44 16.57 -1.13 -4.15
C GLN A 44 15.72 -2.20 -3.45
N ASN A 45 16.35 -3.33 -3.10
CA ASN A 45 15.66 -4.42 -2.40
C ASN A 45 15.22 -3.99 -0.99
N ASP A 46 16.03 -3.18 -0.29
CA ASP A 46 15.64 -2.62 1.00
C ASP A 46 14.44 -1.69 0.90
N PHE A 47 14.39 -0.86 -0.16
CA PHE A 47 13.29 0.05 -0.43
C PHE A 47 11.97 -0.68 -0.68
N GLU A 48 11.95 -1.67 -1.56
CA GLU A 48 10.75 -2.48 -1.81
C GLU A 48 10.34 -3.32 -0.57
N GLY A 49 11.33 -3.79 0.19
CA GLY A 49 11.11 -4.42 1.49
C GLY A 49 10.49 -3.46 2.51
N ALA A 50 10.90 -2.19 2.53
CA ALA A 50 10.33 -1.15 3.39
C ALA A 50 8.88 -0.84 2.98
N LYS A 51 8.59 -0.68 1.69
CA LYS A 51 7.22 -0.51 1.17
C LYS A 51 6.31 -1.66 1.61
N THR A 52 6.79 -2.89 1.51
CA THR A 52 6.03 -4.09 1.91
C THR A 52 5.76 -4.12 3.43
N LYS A 53 6.74 -3.71 4.24
CA LYS A 53 6.58 -3.58 5.70
C LYS A 53 5.56 -2.50 6.06
N LEU A 54 5.70 -1.31 5.50
CA LEU A 54 4.78 -0.19 5.72
C LEU A 54 3.35 -0.59 5.35
N ARG A 55 3.15 -1.22 4.18
CA ARG A 55 1.85 -1.76 3.79
C ARG A 55 1.27 -2.73 4.83
N SER A 56 2.09 -3.65 5.32
CA SER A 56 1.66 -4.63 6.34
C SER A 56 1.34 -3.99 7.69
N TRP A 57 1.99 -2.86 8.01
CA TRP A 57 1.76 -2.12 9.24
C TRP A 57 0.51 -1.25 9.16
N ARG A 58 0.29 -0.57 8.03
CA ARG A 58 -0.90 0.26 7.78
C ARG A 58 -2.19 -0.55 7.71
N SER A 59 -2.14 -1.77 7.17
CA SER A 59 -3.29 -2.69 7.15
C SER A 59 -3.50 -3.49 8.43
N GLY A 60 -2.71 -3.24 9.49
CA GLY A 60 -2.83 -3.96 10.76
C GLY A 60 -2.40 -5.43 10.71
N LYS A 61 -1.94 -5.95 9.57
CA LYS A 61 -1.47 -7.33 9.41
C LYS A 61 -0.25 -7.65 10.28
N ARG A 62 0.61 -6.65 10.51
CA ARG A 62 1.79 -6.75 11.37
C ARG A 62 1.96 -5.48 12.19
N VAL A 63 2.67 -5.58 13.30
CA VAL A 63 3.09 -4.44 14.12
C VAL A 63 4.60 -4.22 13.92
N PRO A 64 5.11 -2.98 13.81
CA PRO A 64 6.53 -2.74 13.68
C PRO A 64 7.31 -3.22 14.91
N ARG A 65 8.52 -3.74 14.69
CA ARG A 65 9.46 -4.01 15.79
C ARG A 65 9.85 -2.68 16.47
N ARG A 66 10.25 -2.75 17.75
CA ARG A 66 10.57 -1.58 18.58
C ARG A 66 11.48 -0.55 17.89
N LYS A 67 12.55 -0.99 17.21
CA LYS A 67 13.45 -0.08 16.49
C LYS A 67 12.73 0.69 15.38
N SER A 68 11.93 0.02 14.55
CA SER A 68 11.15 0.67 13.48
C SER A 68 10.07 1.57 14.04
N PHE A 69 9.42 1.19 15.15
CA PHE A 69 8.43 2.04 15.82
C PHE A 69 9.03 3.40 16.23
N PHE A 70 10.22 3.43 16.82
CA PHE A 70 10.87 4.70 17.19
C PHE A 70 11.29 5.52 15.98
N VAL A 71 11.81 4.90 14.92
CA VAL A 71 12.15 5.62 13.69
C VAL A 71 10.91 6.24 13.06
N LEU A 72 9.79 5.51 12.99
CA LEU A 72 8.52 6.04 12.48
C LEU A 72 8.00 7.20 13.35
N SER A 73 8.06 7.06 14.68
CA SER A 73 7.64 8.13 15.60
C SER A 73 8.43 9.43 15.37
N SER A 74 9.72 9.29 15.03
CA SER A 74 10.58 10.43 14.72
C SER A 74 10.42 10.98 13.30
N ILE A 75 10.10 10.15 12.30
CA ILE A 75 9.77 10.63 10.95
C ILE A 75 8.45 11.41 10.96
N LEU A 76 7.46 10.90 11.71
CA LEU A 76 6.11 11.47 11.79
C LEU A 76 5.95 12.57 12.83
N ASP A 77 7.05 12.98 13.47
CA ASP A 77 7.09 14.00 14.53
C ASP A 77 6.00 13.82 15.60
N VAL A 78 5.82 12.58 16.06
CA VAL A 78 4.76 12.21 17.02
C VAL A 78 4.91 12.97 18.35
N SER A 79 6.15 13.26 18.76
CA SER A 79 6.47 13.99 20.00
C SER A 79 6.03 15.45 20.00
N SER A 80 5.69 16.03 18.85
CA SER A 80 5.18 17.41 18.77
C SER A 80 3.79 17.58 19.37
N ASP A 81 3.01 16.49 19.50
CA ASP A 81 1.67 16.47 20.08
C ASP A 81 1.63 15.46 21.25
N PRO A 82 1.67 15.92 22.51
CA PRO A 82 1.68 15.04 23.68
C PRO A 82 0.49 14.09 23.77
N LYS A 83 -0.67 14.48 23.22
CA LYS A 83 -1.87 13.62 23.21
C LYS A 83 -1.75 12.52 22.16
N LEU A 84 -1.22 12.87 20.99
CA LEU A 84 -0.91 11.89 19.95
C LEU A 84 0.12 10.89 20.49
N GLU A 85 1.21 11.36 21.10
CA GLU A 85 2.26 10.52 21.65
C GLU A 85 1.70 9.53 22.69
N ALA A 86 0.89 10.01 23.64
CA ALA A 86 0.27 9.14 24.64
C ALA A 86 -0.58 8.03 24.01
N GLN A 87 -1.46 8.37 23.05
CA GLN A 87 -2.32 7.40 22.37
C GLN A 87 -1.50 6.44 21.48
N TRP A 88 -0.50 6.98 20.77
CA TRP A 88 0.41 6.26 19.90
C TRP A 88 1.13 5.13 20.65
N HIS A 89 1.71 5.45 21.80
CA HIS A 89 2.38 4.49 22.67
C HIS A 89 1.41 3.48 23.30
N ALA A 90 0.23 3.93 23.73
CA ALA A 90 -0.79 3.07 24.33
C ALA A 90 -1.29 1.99 23.35
N LEU A 91 -1.67 2.40 22.14
CA LEU A 91 -2.14 1.49 21.10
C LEU A 91 -1.03 0.56 20.60
N TYR A 92 0.20 1.06 20.47
CA TYR A 92 1.35 0.22 20.09
C TYR A 92 1.59 -0.88 21.12
N LYS A 93 1.59 -0.53 22.41
CA LYS A 93 1.75 -1.51 23.50
C LYS A 93 0.65 -2.57 23.43
N ALA A 94 -0.60 -2.16 23.31
CA ALA A 94 -1.74 -3.08 23.18
C ALA A 94 -1.63 -4.02 21.97
N ALA A 95 -1.19 -3.52 20.81
CA ALA A 95 -1.03 -4.32 19.60
C ALA A 95 0.18 -5.28 19.66
N SER A 96 1.28 -4.82 20.26
CA SER A 96 2.51 -5.63 20.39
C SER A 96 2.36 -6.80 21.37
N SER A 97 1.64 -6.62 22.48
CA SER A 97 1.35 -7.70 23.43
C SER A 97 0.57 -8.85 22.79
N LYS A 98 -0.47 -8.54 21.99
CA LYS A 98 -1.28 -9.54 21.28
C LYS A 98 -0.48 -10.38 20.27
N THR A 99 0.64 -9.84 19.76
CA THR A 99 1.50 -10.56 18.80
C THR A 99 2.42 -11.56 19.51
N ASN A 100 2.81 -11.28 20.76
CA ASN A 100 3.70 -12.15 21.54
C ASN A 100 2.97 -13.33 22.21
N ASP A 101 1.66 -13.24 22.41
CA ASP A 101 0.85 -14.31 23.03
C ASP A 101 0.45 -15.44 22.06
N ARG A 102 0.93 -15.41 20.80
CA ARG A 102 0.78 -16.52 19.84
C ARG A 102 1.97 -17.48 19.96
N PRO A 103 1.79 -18.72 20.45
CA PRO A 103 2.85 -19.73 20.38
C PRO A 103 2.97 -20.24 18.94
N GLY A 104 4.16 -20.10 18.35
CA GLY A 104 4.56 -20.84 17.15
C GLY A 104 4.54 -20.02 15.85
N GLY A 105 5.73 -19.69 15.38
CA GLY A 105 5.97 -19.10 14.06
C GLY A 105 7.45 -18.82 13.86
N ALA A 106 8.23 -19.89 13.82
CA ALA A 106 9.68 -19.88 13.67
C ALA A 106 10.13 -18.95 12.54
N GLU A 107 11.12 -18.13 12.86
CA GLU A 107 11.90 -17.32 11.92
C GLU A 107 12.58 -18.25 10.91
N THR A 108 12.19 -18.14 9.63
CA THR A 108 13.05 -18.58 8.53
C THR A 108 14.10 -17.49 8.32
N ILE A 109 15.26 -17.67 8.93
CA ILE A 109 16.50 -17.06 8.47
C ILE A 109 17.14 -18.07 7.52
N GLU A 110 17.25 -17.75 6.23
CA GLU A 110 18.29 -18.35 5.40
C GLU A 110 18.82 -17.34 4.39
N ALA A 111 20.08 -16.96 4.62
CA ALA A 111 21.00 -16.42 3.64
C ALA A 111 22.25 -17.30 3.67
N GLY A 112 22.66 -17.81 2.50
CA GLY A 112 24.06 -18.04 2.16
C GLY A 112 24.74 -19.36 2.55
N ALA A 113 24.76 -20.29 1.58
CA ALA A 113 25.91 -21.05 1.06
C ALA A 113 26.84 -21.87 2.00
N GLY A 114 26.95 -23.18 1.69
CA GLY A 114 28.17 -23.98 1.91
C GLY A 114 27.92 -25.43 2.38
N PRO A 115 28.37 -26.48 1.64
CA PRO A 115 28.04 -27.87 1.95
C PRO A 115 29.10 -28.54 2.84
N ALA A 116 28.67 -29.30 3.85
CA ALA A 116 29.55 -30.23 4.57
C ALA A 116 28.77 -31.45 5.11
N ARG A 117 28.85 -32.51 4.31
CA ARG A 117 29.02 -33.93 4.66
C ARG A 117 28.76 -34.43 6.10
N THR A 118 27.84 -35.41 6.13
CA THR A 118 27.92 -36.74 6.79
C THR A 118 27.96 -36.85 8.32
N THR A 119 26.94 -37.51 8.88
CA THR A 119 27.03 -38.66 9.81
C THR A 119 25.62 -39.21 10.08
N THR A 120 25.21 -40.30 9.39
CA THR A 120 25.02 -41.65 9.95
C THR A 120 24.21 -41.76 11.25
N ARG A 121 22.97 -42.24 11.18
CA ARG A 121 22.60 -43.60 11.65
C ARG A 121 21.09 -43.89 11.57
N ARG A 122 20.83 -45.07 10.99
CA ARG A 122 19.83 -46.10 11.34
C ARG A 122 18.35 -45.87 10.99
N LEU A 123 18.02 -46.52 9.86
CA LEU A 123 16.88 -47.42 9.63
C LEU A 123 15.77 -47.46 10.70
N ARG A 124 14.54 -47.23 10.25
CA ARG A 124 13.46 -48.18 10.49
C ARG A 124 12.59 -48.29 9.23
N LYS A 125 12.84 -49.35 8.47
CA LYS A 125 11.98 -49.82 7.38
C LYS A 125 10.70 -50.38 8.02
N TRP A 126 9.55 -49.90 7.61
CA TRP A 126 8.31 -50.68 7.64
C TRP A 126 7.80 -50.78 6.22
N THR A 127 7.76 -52.00 5.74
CA THR A 127 7.14 -52.46 4.51
C THR A 127 5.63 -52.52 4.67
N ALA A 128 4.88 -52.07 3.67
CA ALA A 128 3.56 -52.61 3.38
C ALA A 128 3.42 -52.71 1.86
N VAL A 129 3.23 -53.94 1.40
CA VAL A 129 3.02 -54.34 0.01
C VAL A 129 1.56 -54.07 -0.38
N ALA A 130 1.40 -53.76 -1.67
CA ALA A 130 0.20 -53.43 -2.42
C ALA A 130 -0.99 -54.41 -2.30
N ALA A 131 -2.21 -53.93 -2.57
CA ALA A 131 -3.01 -54.35 -3.73
C ALA A 131 -4.35 -53.59 -3.89
N ALA A 132 -4.54 -53.07 -5.11
CA ALA A 132 -5.73 -53.10 -5.97
C ALA A 132 -7.12 -52.55 -5.52
N SER A 133 -7.47 -51.42 -6.15
CA SER A 133 -8.66 -51.20 -7.01
C SER A 133 -10.09 -51.29 -6.43
N VAL A 134 -10.71 -50.13 -6.21
CA VAL A 134 -12.14 -49.92 -6.47
C VAL A 134 -12.31 -48.62 -7.28
N LEU A 135 -12.86 -48.79 -8.49
CA LEU A 135 -13.44 -47.73 -9.32
C LEU A 135 -14.50 -46.98 -8.51
N GLY A 136 -14.26 -45.70 -8.23
CA GLY A 136 -15.24 -44.80 -7.67
C GLY A 136 -15.02 -43.42 -8.25
N ALA A 137 -15.95 -42.97 -9.08
CA ALA A 137 -16.01 -41.60 -9.59
C ALA A 137 -16.11 -40.63 -8.41
N GLY A 138 -14.97 -40.15 -7.93
CA GLY A 138 -14.86 -39.10 -6.95
C GLY A 138 -14.71 -37.78 -7.67
N ILE A 139 -15.82 -37.05 -7.77
CA ILE A 139 -15.94 -35.68 -8.26
C ILE A 139 -14.66 -34.91 -7.92
N ALA A 140 -13.93 -34.46 -8.93
CA ALA A 140 -12.94 -33.42 -8.75
C ALA A 140 -13.71 -32.20 -8.29
N ILE A 141 -13.81 -32.01 -6.97
CA ILE A 141 -14.09 -30.71 -6.39
C ILE A 141 -12.85 -29.91 -6.77
N ALA A 142 -12.90 -29.27 -7.95
CA ALA A 142 -12.10 -28.11 -8.22
C ALA A 142 -12.53 -27.14 -7.13
N ALA A 143 -11.79 -27.15 -6.01
CA ALA A 143 -11.84 -26.06 -5.07
C ALA A 143 -11.61 -24.82 -5.93
N VAL A 144 -12.64 -23.99 -6.05
CA VAL A 144 -12.52 -22.62 -6.52
C VAL A 144 -11.72 -21.91 -5.44
N THR A 145 -10.44 -22.24 -5.33
CA THR A 145 -9.45 -21.33 -4.83
C THR A 145 -9.38 -20.29 -5.93
N GLY A 146 -10.21 -19.25 -5.78
CA GLY A 146 -10.09 -18.02 -6.55
C GLY A 146 -8.69 -17.48 -6.30
N VAL A 147 -7.71 -17.96 -7.06
CA VAL A 147 -6.39 -17.38 -7.15
C VAL A 147 -6.66 -16.03 -7.77
N ARG A 148 -6.85 -15.03 -6.90
CA ARG A 148 -7.01 -13.62 -7.23
C ARG A 148 -5.79 -13.22 -8.04
N GLN A 149 -5.93 -13.29 -9.35
CA GLN A 149 -4.81 -13.09 -10.25
C GLN A 149 -4.43 -11.61 -10.17
N PRO A 150 -3.15 -11.29 -9.91
CA PRO A 150 -2.71 -9.91 -9.93
C PRO A 150 -3.02 -9.29 -11.30
N PRO A 151 -3.28 -7.96 -11.35
CA PRO A 151 -3.49 -7.28 -12.62
C PRO A 151 -2.27 -7.48 -13.54
N SER A 152 -2.49 -7.45 -14.85
CA SER A 152 -1.39 -7.56 -15.81
C SER A 152 -0.33 -6.48 -15.55
N PRO A 153 0.97 -6.82 -15.52
CA PRO A 153 2.04 -5.85 -15.36
C PRO A 153 2.10 -4.83 -16.50
N ASP A 154 1.52 -5.15 -17.67
CA ASP A 154 1.45 -4.28 -18.84
C ASP A 154 0.44 -3.13 -18.67
N LEU A 155 -0.44 -3.20 -17.66
CA LEU A 155 -1.35 -2.10 -17.35
C LEU A 155 -0.56 -0.91 -16.77
N PRO A 156 -0.93 0.33 -17.14
CA PRO A 156 -0.31 1.51 -16.56
C PRO A 156 -0.55 1.54 -15.05
N ALA A 157 0.47 1.95 -14.30
CA ALA A 157 0.32 2.18 -12.87
C ALA A 157 -0.36 3.52 -12.63
N VAL A 158 -1.35 3.55 -11.73
CA VAL A 158 -1.86 4.79 -11.14
C VAL A 158 -1.77 4.68 -9.63
N ASN A 159 -1.09 5.64 -9.02
CA ASN A 159 -0.98 5.75 -7.57
C ASN A 159 -1.92 6.86 -7.09
N TYR A 160 -2.45 6.70 -5.88
CA TYR A 160 -3.07 7.82 -5.20
C TYR A 160 -1.99 8.83 -4.79
N ASN A 161 -2.09 10.05 -5.31
CA ASN A 161 -1.27 11.18 -4.91
C ASN A 161 -2.21 12.27 -4.41
N ALA A 162 -2.15 12.61 -3.11
CA ALA A 162 -2.99 13.67 -2.57
C ALA A 162 -2.62 15.07 -3.09
N HIS A 163 -1.44 15.23 -3.70
CA HIS A 163 -1.07 16.42 -4.46
C HIS A 163 -0.56 16.00 -5.84
N VAL A 164 -1.31 16.35 -6.87
CA VAL A 164 -0.96 16.10 -8.26
C VAL A 164 -0.57 17.41 -8.92
N ARG A 165 0.62 17.44 -9.52
CA ARG A 165 1.09 18.57 -10.33
C ARG A 165 1.09 18.20 -11.80
N VAL A 166 0.29 18.90 -12.59
CA VAL A 166 0.10 18.65 -14.04
C VAL A 166 0.55 19.87 -14.83
N VAL A 167 1.24 19.64 -15.94
CA VAL A 167 1.61 20.73 -16.85
C VAL A 167 0.40 21.13 -17.70
N LEU A 168 0.18 22.43 -17.87
CA LEU A 168 -0.87 22.98 -18.72
C LEU A 168 -0.82 22.35 -20.13
N GLY A 169 -1.96 21.87 -20.62
CA GLY A 169 -2.08 21.18 -21.91
C GLY A 169 -1.63 19.71 -21.90
N ARG A 170 -1.26 19.15 -20.73
CA ARG A 170 -0.96 17.72 -20.59
C ARG A 170 -2.08 16.97 -19.90
N SER A 171 -2.10 15.66 -20.17
CA SER A 171 -2.99 14.71 -19.51
C SER A 171 -2.20 13.75 -18.63
N GLN A 172 -2.78 13.35 -17.50
CA GLN A 172 -2.16 12.43 -16.55
C GLN A 172 -3.22 11.52 -15.92
N LEU A 173 -2.88 10.25 -15.70
CA LEU A 173 -3.67 9.37 -14.83
C LEU A 173 -3.41 9.76 -13.38
N ILE A 174 -4.44 10.18 -12.67
CA ILE A 174 -4.29 10.80 -11.35
C ILE A 174 -4.91 9.98 -10.23
N HIS A 175 -5.86 9.08 -10.56
CA HIS A 175 -6.52 8.22 -9.60
C HIS A 175 -7.15 7.02 -10.29
N GLY A 176 -7.71 6.11 -9.52
CA GLY A 176 -8.54 5.03 -10.04
C GLY A 176 -9.30 4.31 -8.94
N ASP A 177 -10.40 3.67 -9.31
CA ASP A 177 -11.35 3.11 -8.35
C ASP A 177 -11.69 1.64 -8.56
N VAL A 178 -12.15 1.02 -7.48
CA VAL A 178 -12.78 -0.29 -7.40
C VAL A 178 -14.04 -0.18 -6.54
N LEU A 179 -15.11 -0.89 -6.89
CA LEU A 179 -16.32 -0.91 -6.06
C LEU A 179 -16.24 -1.93 -4.91
N ASP A 180 -15.51 -3.01 -5.15
CA ASP A 180 -15.29 -4.10 -4.21
C ASP A 180 -13.93 -4.74 -4.51
N CYS A 181 -13.25 -5.19 -3.47
CA CYS A 181 -12.03 -5.97 -3.57
C CYS A 181 -12.20 -7.22 -4.43
N ASP A 182 -13.40 -7.84 -4.41
CA ASP A 182 -13.68 -9.07 -5.15
C ASP A 182 -14.57 -8.85 -6.39
N GLY A 183 -14.91 -7.59 -6.66
CA GLY A 183 -15.74 -7.21 -7.80
C GLY A 183 -14.97 -7.14 -9.12
N LEU A 184 -15.74 -7.02 -10.20
CA LEU A 184 -15.21 -6.61 -11.49
C LEU A 184 -14.77 -5.15 -11.44
N VAL A 185 -13.83 -4.79 -12.31
CA VAL A 185 -13.44 -3.38 -12.49
C VAL A 185 -14.67 -2.59 -12.95
N PRO A 186 -15.03 -1.49 -12.27
CA PRO A 186 -16.21 -0.74 -12.66
C PRO A 186 -16.09 -0.15 -14.07
N SER A 187 -17.23 0.05 -14.72
CA SER A 187 -17.32 0.84 -15.93
C SER A 187 -17.13 2.33 -15.60
N TRP A 188 -16.90 3.16 -16.63
CA TRP A 188 -16.77 4.60 -16.44
C TRP A 188 -18.08 5.22 -15.91
N GLU A 189 -19.22 4.80 -16.48
CA GLU A 189 -20.56 5.26 -16.13
C GLU A 189 -20.90 4.99 -14.65
N GLN A 190 -20.33 3.92 -14.08
CA GLN A 190 -20.51 3.59 -12.66
C GLN A 190 -19.76 4.54 -11.72
N ILE A 191 -18.71 5.22 -12.17
CA ILE A 191 -17.88 6.08 -11.31
C ILE A 191 -17.94 7.56 -11.67
N GLU A 192 -18.38 7.92 -12.87
CA GLU A 192 -18.32 9.30 -13.38
C GLU A 192 -19.08 10.30 -12.49
N HIS A 193 -20.16 9.87 -11.85
CA HIS A 193 -20.94 10.72 -10.94
C HIS A 193 -20.19 11.11 -9.66
N ARG A 194 -19.08 10.42 -9.34
CA ARG A 194 -18.17 10.73 -8.23
C ARG A 194 -16.91 11.48 -8.67
N VAL A 195 -16.86 11.86 -9.94
CA VAL A 195 -15.79 12.68 -10.50
C VAL A 195 -16.24 14.15 -10.48
N PRO A 196 -15.47 15.07 -9.86
CA PRO A 196 -15.90 16.44 -9.68
C PRO A 196 -15.74 17.26 -10.97
N THR A 197 -16.33 18.44 -10.99
CA THR A 197 -16.01 19.47 -11.99
C THR A 197 -15.00 20.46 -11.43
N THR A 198 -14.05 20.92 -12.25
CA THR A 198 -13.04 21.92 -11.86
C THR A 198 -12.77 22.89 -13.02
N PRO A 199 -12.51 24.19 -12.75
CA PRO A 199 -12.03 25.11 -13.77
C PRO A 199 -10.59 24.83 -14.26
N LEU A 200 -9.83 23.97 -13.58
CA LEU A 200 -8.43 23.68 -13.92
C LEU A 200 -8.27 22.70 -15.10
N GLY A 201 -9.31 21.92 -15.42
CA GLY A 201 -9.20 20.82 -16.38
C GLY A 201 -10.46 19.97 -16.48
N THR A 202 -10.37 18.92 -17.28
CA THR A 202 -11.45 17.96 -17.49
C THR A 202 -11.01 16.56 -17.07
N PHE A 203 -11.94 15.81 -16.50
CA PHE A 203 -11.72 14.39 -16.19
C PHE A 203 -12.39 13.51 -17.25
N SER A 204 -11.77 12.38 -17.57
CA SER A 204 -12.30 11.38 -18.51
C SER A 204 -11.87 9.97 -18.14
N ASP A 205 -12.44 8.97 -18.82
CA ASP A 205 -12.01 7.57 -18.69
C ASP A 205 -10.52 7.43 -19.06
N GLY A 206 -9.72 6.98 -18.10
CA GLY A 206 -8.30 6.67 -18.28
C GLY A 206 -8.05 5.21 -18.67
N GLY A 207 -9.10 4.42 -18.87
CA GLY A 207 -9.03 2.99 -19.14
C GLY A 207 -8.80 2.17 -17.88
N ILE A 208 -8.27 0.95 -18.08
CA ILE A 208 -7.90 0.07 -16.98
C ILE A 208 -6.45 0.36 -16.60
N ALA A 209 -6.21 0.59 -15.31
CA ALA A 209 -4.88 0.72 -14.73
C ALA A 209 -4.69 -0.30 -13.62
N ARG A 210 -3.47 -0.43 -13.12
CA ARG A 210 -3.18 -1.12 -11.87
C ARG A 210 -2.91 -0.13 -10.76
N LYS A 211 -3.50 -0.36 -9.59
CA LYS A 211 -3.35 0.47 -8.39
C LYS A 211 -3.31 -0.41 -7.16
N MET A 212 -2.50 -0.03 -6.18
CA MET A 212 -2.57 -0.62 -4.85
C MET A 212 -3.82 -0.10 -4.14
N ILE A 213 -4.75 -0.99 -3.82
CA ILE A 213 -5.92 -0.65 -3.00
C ILE A 213 -5.64 -1.08 -1.57
N ASN A 214 -5.50 -0.10 -0.68
CA ASN A 214 -5.10 -0.33 0.72
C ASN A 214 -6.13 -1.19 1.46
N ASP A 215 -7.42 -0.89 1.31
CA ASP A 215 -8.51 -1.64 1.94
C ASP A 215 -8.53 -3.11 1.51
N CYS A 216 -8.16 -3.38 0.26
CA CYS A 216 -8.03 -4.74 -0.28
C CYS A 216 -6.67 -5.39 0.01
N GLY A 217 -5.70 -4.60 0.49
CA GLY A 217 -4.34 -5.03 0.81
C GLY A 217 -3.53 -5.57 -0.38
N ARG A 218 -3.94 -5.28 -1.62
CA ARG A 218 -3.35 -5.83 -2.85
C ARG A 218 -3.39 -4.86 -4.02
N GLU A 219 -2.56 -5.13 -5.02
CA GLU A 219 -2.67 -4.47 -6.32
C GLU A 219 -3.88 -5.03 -7.07
N MET A 220 -4.66 -4.13 -7.66
CA MET A 220 -5.89 -4.45 -8.36
C MET A 220 -5.93 -3.74 -9.71
N ALA A 221 -6.64 -4.34 -10.65
CA ALA A 221 -7.10 -3.61 -11.82
C ALA A 221 -8.18 -2.62 -11.38
N VAL A 222 -8.07 -1.37 -11.83
CA VAL A 222 -8.95 -0.27 -11.44
C VAL A 222 -9.41 0.49 -12.66
N ARG A 223 -10.56 1.14 -12.55
CA ARG A 223 -10.99 2.12 -13.56
C ARG A 223 -10.25 3.42 -13.28
N ALA A 224 -9.36 3.82 -14.18
CA ALA A 224 -8.52 4.99 -13.98
C ALA A 224 -9.25 6.28 -14.39
N VAL A 225 -8.88 7.37 -13.73
CA VAL A 225 -9.32 8.72 -14.08
C VAL A 225 -8.16 9.46 -14.73
N LEU A 226 -8.37 9.87 -15.97
CA LEU A 226 -7.46 10.76 -16.70
C LEU A 226 -7.88 12.21 -16.45
N PHE A 227 -6.93 13.08 -16.10
CA PHE A 227 -7.15 14.50 -15.98
C PHE A 227 -6.37 15.24 -17.07
N MET A 228 -7.05 16.11 -17.82
CA MET A 228 -6.46 16.99 -18.83
C MET A 228 -6.44 18.43 -18.30
N ALA A 229 -5.24 18.99 -18.13
CA ALA A 229 -5.05 20.33 -17.62
C ALA A 229 -5.36 21.39 -18.69
N THR A 230 -6.28 22.31 -18.41
CA THR A 230 -6.72 23.37 -19.35
C THR A 230 -6.55 24.78 -18.82
N ARG A 231 -6.33 24.96 -17.50
CA ARG A 231 -6.08 26.27 -16.88
C ARG A 231 -5.10 26.14 -15.73
N ALA A 232 -4.10 27.02 -15.68
CA ALA A 232 -3.15 27.11 -14.57
C ALA A 232 -3.85 27.52 -13.26
N GLY A 233 -3.36 27.00 -12.14
CA GLY A 233 -3.92 27.27 -10.82
C GLY A 233 -3.85 26.07 -9.90
N MET A 234 -4.48 26.19 -8.74
CA MET A 234 -4.41 25.19 -7.69
C MET A 234 -5.77 25.07 -7.00
N GLN A 235 -6.25 23.85 -6.81
CA GLN A 235 -7.55 23.59 -6.20
C GLN A 235 -7.56 22.26 -5.45
N GLU A 236 -8.25 22.22 -4.31
CA GLU A 236 -8.62 20.98 -3.64
C GLU A 236 -9.97 20.48 -4.17
N VAL A 237 -10.02 19.20 -4.53
CA VAL A 237 -11.21 18.53 -5.05
C VAL A 237 -11.43 17.22 -4.31
N ARG A 238 -12.68 16.74 -4.33
CA ARG A 238 -13.02 15.39 -3.89
C ARG A 238 -13.23 14.51 -5.13
N LEU A 239 -12.29 13.62 -5.40
CA LEU A 239 -12.28 12.73 -6.55
C LEU A 239 -12.44 11.28 -6.10
N LEU A 240 -13.52 10.61 -6.53
CA LEU A 240 -13.83 9.23 -6.15
C LEU A 240 -13.79 9.04 -4.61
N ASP A 241 -14.44 9.98 -3.92
CA ASP A 241 -14.50 10.06 -2.45
C ASP A 241 -13.22 10.46 -1.72
N ASP A 242 -12.07 10.57 -2.41
CA ASP A 242 -10.81 11.00 -1.82
C ASP A 242 -10.54 12.50 -2.02
N TYR A 243 -10.00 13.16 -0.99
CA TYR A 243 -9.56 14.56 -1.08
C TYR A 243 -8.17 14.65 -1.70
N MET A 244 -8.03 15.43 -2.77
CA MET A 244 -6.73 15.71 -3.37
C MET A 244 -6.61 17.15 -3.87
N LYS A 245 -5.38 17.62 -3.92
CA LYS A 245 -4.97 18.91 -4.42
C LYS A 245 -4.43 18.76 -5.83
N ILE A 246 -5.05 19.44 -6.78
CA ILE A 246 -4.59 19.53 -8.16
C ILE A 246 -3.92 20.87 -8.36
N GLU A 247 -2.69 20.84 -8.86
CA GLU A 247 -1.91 22.01 -9.24
C GLU A 247 -1.61 21.92 -10.74
N VAL A 248 -2.06 22.91 -11.50
CA VAL A 248 -1.73 23.06 -12.91
C VAL A 248 -0.70 24.17 -13.07
N VAL A 249 0.44 23.83 -13.64
CA VAL A 249 1.56 24.76 -13.86
C VAL A 249 1.84 24.97 -15.35
N GLU A 250 2.25 26.18 -15.70
CA GLU A 250 2.77 26.47 -17.04
C GLU A 250 4.16 25.84 -17.22
N VAL A 251 4.51 25.52 -18.47
CA VAL A 251 5.90 25.20 -18.80
C VAL A 251 6.68 26.50 -18.76
N THR A 252 7.52 26.69 -17.76
CA THR A 252 8.50 27.77 -17.78
C THR A 252 9.55 27.42 -18.82
N THR A 253 9.37 27.88 -20.07
CA THR A 253 10.46 27.93 -21.03
C THR A 253 11.47 28.94 -20.50
N GLY A 254 12.62 28.45 -20.05
CA GLY A 254 13.74 29.31 -19.66
C GLY A 254 14.01 30.30 -20.79
N SER A 255 13.93 31.60 -20.48
CA SER A 255 14.41 32.63 -21.40
C SER A 255 15.90 32.40 -21.64
N PRO A 256 16.38 32.31 -22.89
CA PRO A 256 17.82 32.37 -23.14
C PRO A 256 18.28 33.74 -22.69
N THR A 257 19.13 33.80 -21.68
CA THR A 257 19.88 35.00 -21.33
C THR A 257 20.65 35.44 -22.57
N GLY A 258 20.24 36.58 -23.13
CA GLY A 258 20.92 37.24 -24.24
C GLY A 258 22.39 37.52 -23.91
N GLY A 259 23.22 37.41 -24.94
CA GLY A 259 24.67 37.64 -24.87
C GLY A 259 25.08 39.10 -24.88
#